data_AF-A0AB73G0B4-F1
#
_entry.id   AF-A0AB73G0B4-F1
#
_cell.length_a   1.000
_cell.length_b   1.000
_cell.length_c   1.000
_cell.angle_alpha   90.00
_cell.angle_beta   90.00
_cell.angle_gamma   90.00
#
_symmetry.space_group_name_H-M   'P 1'
#
loop_
_entity.id
_entity.type
_entity.pdbx_description
1 polymer ?
#
loop_
_entity_poly.entity_id
_entity_poly.type
_entity_poly.pdbx_seq_one_letter_code
_entity_poly.pdbx_strand_id
1 'polypeptide(L)'
;MTALLIDGNALSKTLRAQAAERAAALTARGHQPGLAVILVGDNPASEVYVRNKIKACEDNGFFSLKDRYPASLSEADLLARIDALNRDPKIHGILVQLPLPKHIDSHKVLEAIAPEKDVDGFHVANAGALMTGKPLFRPCTPYGVMKMFEAHDIPLQGANAVVIGRSNIVGKPMAMLLLEAGATVTICHSKTRDLAAHTRQADIVVAAVGKRNILTADMVKPGATVIDVGMNRDDAGKLCGDVDFASVKEVAGHITPVPGGVGPMTITMLLINTIEAAERAAAAA
;
A
#
# COMPACT_ATOMS: atom_id res chain seq x y z
N MET A 1 -24.18 -10.98 14.32
CA MET A 1 -24.16 -11.27 12.88
C MET A 1 -22.71 -11.40 12.49
N THR A 2 -22.31 -12.45 11.78
CA THR A 2 -20.91 -12.67 11.43
C THR A 2 -20.53 -11.80 10.22
N ALA A 3 -19.44 -11.06 10.31
CA ALA A 3 -18.98 -10.14 9.27
C ALA A 3 -18.67 -10.85 7.94
N LEU A 4 -18.94 -10.15 6.83
CA LEU A 4 -18.49 -10.53 5.50
C LEU A 4 -16.98 -10.31 5.36
N LEU A 5 -16.28 -11.28 4.78
CA LEU A 5 -14.84 -11.16 4.59
C LEU A 5 -14.52 -10.38 3.33
N ILE A 6 -13.69 -9.35 3.47
CA ILE A 6 -13.10 -8.62 2.35
C ILE A 6 -11.86 -9.40 1.89
N ASP A 7 -12.05 -10.28 0.91
CA ASP A 7 -10.98 -11.15 0.40
C ASP A 7 -10.06 -10.40 -0.58
N GLY A 8 -8.93 -9.93 -0.07
CA GLY A 8 -7.91 -9.27 -0.86
C GLY A 8 -7.13 -10.21 -1.78
N ASN A 9 -7.06 -11.50 -1.50
CA ASN A 9 -6.44 -12.46 -2.42
C ASN A 9 -7.26 -12.58 -3.69
N ALA A 10 -8.58 -12.81 -3.55
CA ALA A 10 -9.49 -12.92 -4.69
C ALA A 10 -9.46 -11.65 -5.55
N LEU A 11 -9.60 -10.48 -4.92
CA LEU A 11 -9.55 -9.20 -5.63
C LEU A 11 -8.19 -8.96 -6.30
N SER A 12 -7.09 -9.27 -5.62
CA SER A 12 -5.74 -9.10 -6.16
C SER A 12 -5.53 -9.92 -7.43
N LYS A 13 -6.09 -11.13 -7.51
CA LYS A 13 -5.99 -12.00 -8.69
C LYS A 13 -6.73 -11.39 -9.89
N THR A 14 -7.94 -10.90 -9.68
CA THR A 14 -8.74 -10.25 -10.74
C THR A 14 -8.02 -9.04 -11.31
N LEU A 15 -7.54 -8.14 -10.44
CA LEU A 15 -6.89 -6.90 -10.88
C LEU A 15 -5.52 -7.16 -11.53
N ARG A 16 -4.78 -8.17 -11.09
CA ARG A 16 -3.52 -8.56 -11.74
C ARG A 16 -3.75 -9.12 -13.14
N ALA A 17 -4.79 -9.93 -13.36
CA ALA A 17 -5.13 -10.41 -14.70
C ALA A 17 -5.43 -9.25 -15.66
N GLN A 18 -6.19 -8.25 -15.21
CA GLN A 18 -6.44 -7.03 -16.00
C GLN A 18 -5.15 -6.24 -16.26
N ALA A 19 -4.25 -6.16 -15.28
CA ALA A 19 -2.94 -5.52 -15.45
C ALA A 19 -2.07 -6.27 -16.48
N ALA A 20 -2.10 -7.60 -16.48
CA ALA A 20 -1.36 -8.43 -17.42
C ALA A 20 -1.85 -8.25 -18.87
N GLU A 21 -3.17 -8.17 -19.07
CA GLU A 21 -3.76 -7.89 -20.39
C GLU A 21 -3.30 -6.53 -20.93
N ARG A 22 -3.37 -5.49 -20.10
CA ARG A 22 -2.87 -4.16 -20.43
C ARG A 22 -1.36 -4.17 -20.71
N ALA A 23 -0.58 -4.90 -19.90
CA ALA A 23 0.88 -4.99 -20.05
C ALA A 23 1.25 -5.69 -21.37
N ALA A 24 0.54 -6.75 -21.74
CA ALA A 24 0.73 -7.45 -23.00
C ALA A 24 0.42 -6.54 -24.20
N ALA A 25 -0.68 -5.78 -24.15
CA ALA A 25 -1.05 -4.82 -25.20
C ALA A 25 0.01 -3.71 -25.35
N LEU A 26 0.54 -3.19 -24.25
CA LEU A 26 1.57 -2.16 -24.27
C LEU A 26 2.93 -2.70 -24.76
N THR A 27 3.27 -3.92 -24.36
CA THR A 27 4.48 -4.63 -24.80
C THR A 27 4.44 -4.92 -26.30
N ALA A 28 3.29 -5.32 -26.85
CA ALA A 28 3.11 -5.52 -28.29
C ALA A 28 3.37 -4.25 -29.13
N ARG A 29 3.26 -3.07 -28.49
CA ARG A 29 3.60 -1.77 -29.08
C ARG A 29 5.04 -1.34 -28.83
N GLY A 30 5.87 -2.19 -28.21
CA GLY A 30 7.28 -1.90 -27.91
C GLY A 30 7.53 -1.22 -26.56
N HIS A 31 6.50 -1.06 -25.72
CA HIS A 31 6.59 -0.34 -24.44
C HIS A 31 6.33 -1.28 -23.25
N GLN A 32 7.22 -2.24 -23.01
CA GLN A 32 7.06 -3.15 -21.88
C GLN A 32 7.14 -2.40 -20.53
N PRO A 33 6.12 -2.49 -19.65
CA PRO A 33 6.20 -1.90 -18.31
C PRO A 33 7.39 -2.46 -17.53
N GLY A 34 8.07 -1.61 -16.78
CA GLY A 34 9.32 -1.98 -16.09
C GLY A 34 9.38 -1.46 -14.67
N LEU A 35 9.66 -2.36 -13.72
CA LEU A 35 9.81 -2.05 -12.30
C LEU A 35 11.22 -2.40 -11.82
N ALA A 36 11.90 -1.43 -11.21
CA ALA A 36 13.13 -1.68 -10.45
C ALA A 36 12.83 -1.76 -8.95
N VAL A 37 13.31 -2.81 -8.31
CA VAL A 37 13.19 -3.02 -6.86
C VAL A 37 14.58 -3.07 -6.25
N ILE A 38 14.88 -2.11 -5.37
CA ILE A 38 16.14 -2.03 -4.64
C ILE A 38 15.95 -2.53 -3.21
N LEU A 39 16.80 -3.48 -2.80
CA LEU A 39 16.90 -3.99 -1.45
C LEU A 39 18.32 -3.74 -0.89
N VAL A 40 18.39 -3.11 0.28
CA VAL A 40 19.67 -2.86 0.98
C VAL A 40 19.64 -3.55 2.35
N GLY A 41 20.57 -4.48 2.55
CA GLY A 41 20.68 -5.30 3.76
C GLY A 41 19.85 -6.58 3.74
N ASP A 42 19.80 -7.27 4.89
CA ASP A 42 19.39 -8.68 4.97
C ASP A 42 18.15 -8.92 5.85
N ASN A 43 17.20 -7.98 5.86
CA ASN A 43 15.97 -8.15 6.63
C ASN A 43 15.11 -9.30 6.03
N PRO A 44 14.89 -10.42 6.75
CA PRO A 44 14.19 -11.58 6.19
C PRO A 44 12.74 -11.29 5.78
N ALA A 45 12.06 -10.37 6.48
CA ALA A 45 10.72 -9.96 6.10
C ALA A 45 10.75 -9.21 4.76
N SER A 46 11.71 -8.30 4.58
CA SER A 46 11.88 -7.53 3.34
C SER A 46 12.17 -8.43 2.13
N GLU A 47 12.98 -9.49 2.30
CA GLU A 47 13.24 -10.47 1.23
C GLU A 47 11.98 -11.15 0.73
N VAL A 48 11.10 -11.58 1.64
CA VAL A 48 9.84 -12.22 1.26
C VAL A 48 8.95 -11.25 0.48
N TYR A 49 8.85 -9.99 0.91
CA TYR A 49 8.09 -8.97 0.17
C TYR A 49 8.67 -8.70 -1.21
N VAL A 50 9.99 -8.50 -1.31
CA VAL A 50 10.67 -8.22 -2.58
C VAL A 50 10.51 -9.39 -3.55
N ARG A 51 10.70 -10.62 -3.07
CA ARG A 51 10.47 -11.83 -3.89
C ARG A 51 9.04 -11.88 -4.44
N ASN A 52 8.04 -11.58 -3.60
CA ASN A 52 6.65 -11.59 -4.03
C ASN A 52 6.34 -10.48 -5.06
N LYS A 53 6.96 -9.30 -4.93
CA LYS A 53 6.82 -8.19 -5.89
C LYS A 53 7.43 -8.53 -7.25
N ILE A 54 8.64 -9.11 -7.25
CA ILE A 54 9.31 -9.56 -8.49
C ILE A 54 8.50 -10.64 -9.18
N LYS A 55 8.09 -11.67 -8.42
CA LYS A 55 7.24 -12.74 -8.95
C LYS A 55 5.94 -12.18 -9.54
N ALA A 56 5.30 -11.21 -8.87
CA ALA A 56 4.12 -10.57 -9.43
C ALA A 56 4.41 -9.84 -10.74
N CYS A 57 5.55 -9.17 -10.88
CA CYS A 57 5.94 -8.54 -12.16
C CYS A 57 6.12 -9.58 -13.28
N GLU A 58 6.91 -10.62 -13.01
CA GLU A 58 7.20 -11.70 -13.96
C GLU A 58 5.91 -12.43 -14.39
N ASP A 59 5.07 -12.80 -13.42
CA ASP A 59 3.81 -13.52 -13.66
C ASP A 59 2.81 -12.67 -14.49
N ASN A 60 2.99 -11.35 -14.60
CA ASN A 60 2.07 -10.44 -15.30
C ASN A 60 2.74 -9.72 -16.50
N GLY A 61 3.91 -10.19 -16.96
CA GLY A 61 4.55 -9.70 -18.20
C GLY A 61 5.36 -8.40 -18.07
N PHE A 62 5.64 -7.96 -16.85
CA PHE A 62 6.45 -6.76 -16.59
C PHE A 62 7.94 -7.11 -16.64
N PHE A 63 8.75 -6.20 -17.16
CA PHE A 63 10.19 -6.24 -16.93
C PHE A 63 10.47 -5.94 -15.45
N SER A 64 11.24 -6.80 -14.78
CA SER A 64 11.57 -6.65 -13.37
C SER A 64 13.08 -6.66 -13.18
N LEU A 65 13.59 -5.62 -12.51
CA LEU A 65 14.99 -5.52 -12.12
C LEU A 65 15.11 -5.60 -10.60
N LYS A 66 15.87 -6.58 -10.10
CA LYS A 66 16.17 -6.70 -8.66
C LYS A 66 17.60 -6.27 -8.41
N ASP A 67 17.78 -5.16 -7.71
CA ASP A 67 19.07 -4.77 -7.16
C ASP A 67 19.13 -5.17 -5.68
N ARG A 68 20.15 -5.96 -5.33
CA ARG A 68 20.44 -6.31 -3.94
C ARG A 68 21.81 -5.80 -3.55
N TYR A 69 21.85 -5.07 -2.46
CA TYR A 69 23.08 -4.52 -1.90
C TYR A 69 23.26 -4.94 -0.44
N PRO A 70 24.52 -5.07 0.03
CA PRO A 70 24.79 -5.33 1.44
C PRO A 70 24.35 -4.16 2.32
N ALA A 71 24.17 -4.41 3.61
CA ALA A 71 23.84 -3.37 4.59
C ALA A 71 24.94 -2.28 4.71
N SER A 72 26.14 -2.51 4.16
CA SER A 72 27.25 -1.56 4.14
C SER A 72 27.22 -0.57 2.96
N LEU A 73 26.26 -0.68 2.02
CA LEU A 73 26.13 0.26 0.91
C LEU A 73 26.07 1.70 1.42
N SER A 74 26.81 2.61 0.80
CA SER A 74 26.76 4.02 1.18
C SER A 74 25.47 4.69 0.69
N GLU A 75 25.04 5.75 1.38
CA GLU A 75 23.94 6.59 0.90
C GLU A 75 24.23 7.15 -0.50
N ALA A 76 25.47 7.57 -0.76
CA ALA A 76 25.88 8.12 -2.05
C ALA A 76 25.74 7.10 -3.20
N ASP A 77 26.15 5.85 -2.99
CA ASP A 77 26.04 4.79 -3.99
C ASP A 77 24.58 4.45 -4.29
N LEU A 78 23.73 4.43 -3.25
CA LEU A 78 22.30 4.21 -3.41
C LEU A 78 21.64 5.33 -4.23
N LEU A 79 21.96 6.59 -3.92
CA LEU A 79 21.45 7.74 -4.65
C LEU A 79 21.93 7.73 -6.12
N ALA A 80 23.20 7.40 -6.38
CA ALA A 80 23.73 7.26 -7.73
C ALA A 80 23.01 6.15 -8.51
N ARG A 81 22.67 5.04 -7.85
CA ARG A 81 21.89 3.97 -8.48
C ARG A 81 20.48 4.42 -8.85
N ILE A 82 19.79 5.12 -7.94
CA ILE A 82 18.44 5.65 -8.20
C ILE A 82 18.47 6.64 -9.37
N ASP A 83 19.47 7.50 -9.42
CA ASP A 83 19.68 8.45 -10.51
C ASP A 83 19.92 7.76 -11.87
N ALA A 84 20.63 6.63 -11.89
CA ALA A 84 20.76 5.80 -13.10
C ALA A 84 19.40 5.21 -13.54
N LEU A 85 18.59 4.71 -12.60
CA LEU A 85 17.26 4.15 -12.88
C LEU A 85 16.26 5.23 -13.32
N ASN A 86 16.35 6.44 -12.78
CA ASN A 86 15.56 7.58 -13.22
C ASN A 86 15.77 7.88 -14.71
N ARG A 87 17.00 7.71 -15.22
CA ARG A 87 17.33 7.95 -16.64
C ARG A 87 17.10 6.74 -17.55
N ASP A 88 16.88 5.55 -17.00
CA ASP A 88 16.66 4.36 -17.81
C ASP A 88 15.23 4.35 -18.41
N PRO A 89 15.06 4.43 -19.75
CA PRO A 89 13.75 4.44 -20.39
C PRO A 89 13.01 3.09 -20.27
N LYS A 90 13.69 2.01 -19.88
CA LYS A 90 13.05 0.71 -19.63
C LYS A 90 12.38 0.65 -18.27
N ILE A 91 12.73 1.55 -17.35
CA ILE A 91 12.22 1.59 -15.99
C ILE A 91 11.13 2.65 -15.89
N HIS A 92 9.94 2.23 -15.51
CA HIS A 92 8.76 3.08 -15.35
C HIS A 92 8.36 3.25 -13.88
N GLY A 93 8.79 2.32 -13.03
CA GLY A 93 8.63 2.39 -11.58
C GLY A 93 9.92 2.06 -10.85
N ILE A 94 10.18 2.76 -9.76
CA ILE A 94 11.30 2.48 -8.83
C ILE A 94 10.71 2.29 -7.44
N LEU A 95 11.15 1.23 -6.77
CA LEU A 95 10.79 0.94 -5.40
C LEU A 95 12.05 0.67 -4.59
N VAL A 96 12.26 1.45 -3.53
CA VAL A 96 13.27 1.15 -2.52
C VAL A 96 12.59 0.49 -1.32
N GLN A 97 12.97 -0.75 -1.01
CA GLN A 97 12.36 -1.50 0.08
C GLN A 97 12.84 -0.98 1.46
N LEU A 98 11.89 -0.56 2.29
CA LEU A 98 12.11 -0.15 3.68
C LEU A 98 11.96 -1.33 4.66
N PRO A 99 12.59 -1.25 5.86
CA PRO A 99 13.48 -0.19 6.34
C PRO A 99 14.89 -0.30 5.74
N LEU A 100 15.53 0.86 5.52
CA LEU A 100 16.95 0.93 5.15
C LEU A 100 17.86 0.82 6.37
N PRO A 101 19.15 0.47 6.18
CA PRO A 101 20.17 0.61 7.21
C PRO A 101 20.17 2.00 7.86
N LYS A 102 20.44 2.05 9.18
CA LYS A 102 20.30 3.29 9.99
C LYS A 102 21.18 4.45 9.54
N HIS A 103 22.28 4.19 8.83
CA HIS A 103 23.19 5.22 8.33
C HIS A 103 22.71 5.87 7.02
N ILE A 104 21.64 5.36 6.42
CA ILE A 104 21.05 5.90 5.19
C ILE A 104 19.76 6.66 5.53
N ASP A 105 19.68 7.91 5.11
CA ASP A 105 18.48 8.72 5.25
C ASP A 105 17.41 8.25 4.25
N SER A 106 16.39 7.58 4.78
CA SER A 106 15.28 7.07 3.97
C SER A 106 14.49 8.18 3.29
N HIS A 107 14.44 9.38 3.86
CA HIS A 107 13.74 10.50 3.25
C HIS A 107 14.46 10.98 1.99
N LYS A 108 15.78 11.20 2.06
CA LYS A 108 16.57 11.58 0.88
C LYS A 108 16.48 10.54 -0.24
N VAL A 109 16.49 9.26 0.14
CA VAL A 109 16.40 8.16 -0.82
C VAL A 109 15.05 8.15 -1.54
N LEU A 110 13.94 8.35 -0.82
CA LEU A 110 12.62 8.42 -1.43
C LEU A 110 12.46 9.67 -2.30
N GLU A 111 13.01 10.82 -1.89
CA GLU A 111 13.00 12.07 -2.67
C GLU A 111 13.90 12.02 -3.91
N ALA A 112 14.87 11.10 -3.96
CA ALA A 112 15.72 10.93 -5.14
C ALA A 112 15.03 10.19 -6.28
N ILE A 113 13.93 9.48 -6.02
CA ILE A 113 13.14 8.81 -7.06
C ILE A 113 12.38 9.87 -7.83
N ALA A 114 12.47 9.88 -9.16
CA ALA A 114 11.72 10.82 -9.98
C ALA A 114 10.20 10.69 -9.69
N PRO A 115 9.45 11.79 -9.50
CA PRO A 115 8.02 11.73 -9.15
C PRO A 115 7.18 10.86 -10.09
N GLU A 116 7.52 10.85 -11.38
CA GLU A 116 6.89 10.08 -12.45
C GLU A 116 7.24 8.58 -12.44
N LYS A 117 8.25 8.18 -11.66
CA LYS A 117 8.64 6.78 -11.42
C LYS A 117 8.41 6.33 -9.97
N ASP A 118 7.90 7.20 -9.09
CA ASP A 118 7.52 6.88 -7.71
C ASP A 118 6.16 6.15 -7.67
N VAL A 119 6.18 4.91 -8.13
CA VAL A 119 5.00 4.05 -8.21
C VAL A 119 4.48 3.59 -6.84
N ASP A 120 5.22 3.84 -5.74
CA ASP A 120 4.75 3.60 -4.37
C ASP A 120 4.07 4.85 -3.76
N GLY A 121 4.24 6.02 -4.39
CA GLY A 121 3.54 7.27 -4.07
C GLY A 121 4.06 8.00 -2.84
N PHE A 122 5.34 7.81 -2.46
CA PHE A 122 5.92 8.39 -1.24
C PHE A 122 6.78 9.63 -1.45
N HIS A 123 7.08 9.99 -2.70
CA HIS A 123 7.75 11.24 -3.04
C HIS A 123 6.87 12.42 -2.60
N VAL A 124 7.48 13.46 -2.02
CA VAL A 124 6.76 14.63 -1.47
C VAL A 124 5.90 15.31 -2.52
N ALA A 125 6.35 15.37 -3.78
CA ALA A 125 5.52 15.85 -4.89
C ALA A 125 4.22 15.05 -5.06
N ASN A 126 4.26 13.71 -5.01
CA ASN A 126 3.06 12.87 -5.11
C ASN A 126 2.17 13.00 -3.86
N ALA A 127 2.78 13.07 -2.67
CA ALA A 127 2.05 13.30 -1.42
C ALA A 127 1.37 14.68 -1.39
N GLY A 128 2.04 15.73 -1.90
CA GLY A 128 1.48 17.06 -2.05
C GLY A 128 0.38 17.11 -3.10
N ALA A 129 0.58 16.43 -4.23
CA ALA A 129 -0.44 16.32 -5.28
C ALA A 129 -1.71 15.62 -4.76
N LEU A 130 -1.56 14.56 -3.95
CA LEU A 130 -2.67 13.90 -3.24
C LEU A 130 -3.43 14.88 -2.34
N MET A 131 -2.72 15.70 -1.55
CA MET A 131 -3.34 16.71 -0.69
C MET A 131 -4.21 17.70 -1.47
N THR A 132 -3.85 17.98 -2.72
CA THR A 132 -4.61 18.88 -3.63
C THR A 132 -5.63 18.16 -4.52
N GLY A 133 -5.83 16.84 -4.33
CA GLY A 133 -6.79 16.03 -5.09
C GLY A 133 -6.38 15.74 -6.54
N LYS A 134 -5.08 15.83 -6.88
CA LYS A 134 -4.55 15.55 -8.23
C LYS A 134 -3.32 14.63 -8.20
N PRO A 135 -3.36 13.50 -7.48
CA PRO A 135 -2.19 12.61 -7.38
C PRO A 135 -1.82 12.02 -8.75
N LEU A 136 -0.52 12.04 -9.09
CA LEU A 136 -0.01 11.25 -10.23
C LEU A 136 -0.03 9.76 -9.91
N PHE A 137 0.34 9.42 -8.68
CA PHE A 137 0.25 8.09 -8.10
C PHE A 137 -0.47 8.14 -6.76
N ARG A 138 -1.33 7.15 -6.52
CA ARG A 138 -1.92 6.92 -5.20
C ARG A 138 -1.03 5.94 -4.42
N PRO A 139 -0.73 6.19 -3.14
CA PRO A 139 0.07 5.27 -2.34
C PRO A 139 -0.52 3.86 -2.30
N CYS A 140 0.29 2.84 -2.56
CA CYS A 140 -0.18 1.50 -2.92
C CYS A 140 -1.11 0.87 -1.88
N THR A 141 -0.76 0.93 -0.59
CA THR A 141 -1.56 0.33 0.47
C THR A 141 -2.92 1.03 0.62
N PRO A 142 -3.00 2.37 0.81
CA PRO A 142 -4.26 3.09 0.78
C PRO A 142 -5.08 2.89 -0.51
N TYR A 143 -4.41 2.89 -1.67
CA TYR A 143 -5.09 2.66 -2.95
C TYR A 143 -5.75 1.27 -3.00
N GLY A 144 -5.05 0.26 -2.48
CA GLY A 144 -5.57 -1.11 -2.41
C GLY A 144 -6.80 -1.20 -1.51
N VAL A 145 -6.82 -0.46 -0.40
CA VAL A 145 -7.98 -0.34 0.48
C VAL A 145 -9.15 0.34 -0.23
N MET A 146 -8.91 1.41 -1.00
CA MET A 146 -9.97 2.04 -1.79
C MET A 146 -10.59 1.08 -2.82
N LYS A 147 -9.76 0.27 -3.48
CA LYS A 147 -10.25 -0.78 -4.39
C LYS A 147 -11.03 -1.88 -3.67
N MET A 148 -10.71 -2.19 -2.42
CA MET A 148 -11.50 -3.12 -1.62
C MET A 148 -12.88 -2.57 -1.30
N PHE A 149 -12.99 -1.28 -0.95
CA PHE A 149 -14.28 -0.62 -0.73
C PHE A 149 -15.13 -0.62 -1.99
N GLU A 150 -14.55 -0.27 -3.14
CA GLU A 150 -15.21 -0.28 -4.45
C GLU A 150 -15.74 -1.68 -4.79
N ALA A 151 -14.93 -2.72 -4.62
CA ALA A 151 -15.31 -4.10 -4.96
C ALA A 151 -16.41 -4.70 -4.06
N HIS A 152 -16.70 -4.08 -2.92
CA HIS A 152 -17.73 -4.53 -1.97
C HIS A 152 -18.86 -3.50 -1.81
N ASP A 153 -18.94 -2.52 -2.71
CA ASP A 153 -19.97 -1.46 -2.70
C ASP A 153 -20.11 -0.77 -1.33
N ILE A 154 -18.99 -0.58 -0.62
CA ILE A 154 -18.98 0.06 0.70
C ILE A 154 -19.23 1.56 0.53
N PRO A 155 -20.30 2.13 1.09
CA PRO A 155 -20.61 3.55 0.94
C PRO A 155 -19.61 4.40 1.72
N LEU A 156 -18.83 5.22 1.01
CA LEU A 156 -17.86 6.13 1.61
C LEU A 156 -18.41 7.56 1.77
N GLN A 157 -19.27 7.99 0.85
CA GLN A 157 -19.81 9.34 0.87
C GLN A 157 -20.70 9.56 2.10
N GLY A 158 -20.37 10.56 2.91
CA GLY A 158 -21.06 10.87 4.16
C GLY A 158 -20.75 9.92 5.32
N ALA A 159 -19.96 8.86 5.10
CA ALA A 159 -19.58 7.92 6.16
C ALA A 159 -18.63 8.58 7.16
N ASN A 160 -18.74 8.18 8.44
CA ASN A 160 -17.74 8.53 9.46
C ASN A 160 -16.61 7.50 9.44
N ALA A 161 -15.44 7.90 8.92
CA ALA A 161 -14.26 7.06 8.81
C ALA A 161 -13.21 7.42 9.86
N VAL A 162 -12.73 6.42 10.60
CA VAL A 162 -11.64 6.55 11.58
C VAL A 162 -10.42 5.81 11.07
N VAL A 163 -9.31 6.53 10.90
CA VAL A 163 -8.00 5.95 10.59
C VAL A 163 -7.16 5.92 11.87
N ILE A 164 -6.81 4.72 12.34
CA ILE A 164 -5.94 4.52 13.50
C ILE A 164 -4.52 4.35 12.99
N GLY A 165 -3.71 5.41 13.15
CA GLY A 165 -2.35 5.48 12.62
C GLY A 165 -2.18 6.71 11.73
N ARG A 166 -0.99 7.31 11.79
CA ARG A 166 -0.65 8.56 11.06
C ARG A 166 0.70 8.49 10.35
N SER A 167 1.11 7.28 9.96
CA SER A 167 2.33 7.09 9.17
C SER A 167 2.21 7.82 7.83
N ASN A 168 3.35 8.23 7.28
CA ASN A 168 3.38 8.89 5.96
C ASN A 168 3.02 7.92 4.83
N ILE A 169 3.21 6.61 5.05
CA ILE A 169 3.03 5.58 4.02
C ILE A 169 1.61 4.97 4.00
N VAL A 170 0.86 5.07 5.09
CA VAL A 170 -0.50 4.51 5.18
C VAL A 170 -1.48 5.50 5.80
N GLY A 171 -1.30 5.87 7.07
CA GLY A 171 -2.35 6.56 7.83
C GLY A 171 -2.78 7.91 7.23
N LYS A 172 -1.82 8.79 6.95
CA LYS A 172 -2.09 10.09 6.34
C LYS A 172 -2.68 9.99 4.92
N PRO A 173 -2.08 9.25 3.98
CA PRO A 173 -2.66 9.14 2.64
C PRO A 173 -4.02 8.41 2.62
N MET A 174 -4.23 7.44 3.51
CA MET A 174 -5.56 6.81 3.66
C MET A 174 -6.63 7.82 4.06
N ALA A 175 -6.31 8.68 5.02
CA ALA A 175 -7.22 9.74 5.44
C ALA A 175 -7.56 10.71 4.29
N MET A 176 -6.59 11.05 3.45
CA MET A 176 -6.82 11.93 2.30
C MET A 176 -7.67 11.27 1.23
N LEU A 177 -7.45 9.99 0.91
CA LEU A 177 -8.27 9.25 -0.07
C LEU A 177 -9.71 9.05 0.41
N LEU A 178 -9.92 8.80 1.71
CA LEU A 178 -11.26 8.73 2.30
C LEU A 178 -11.97 10.09 2.23
N LEU A 179 -11.24 11.17 2.51
CA LEU A 179 -11.77 12.53 2.41
C LEU A 179 -12.15 12.87 0.95
N GLU A 180 -11.31 12.53 -0.02
CA GLU A 180 -11.58 12.68 -1.45
C GLU A 180 -12.84 11.90 -1.88
N ALA A 181 -13.06 10.71 -1.31
CA ALA A 181 -14.25 9.91 -1.52
C ALA A 181 -15.51 10.41 -0.77
N GLY A 182 -15.42 11.54 -0.07
CA GLY A 182 -16.54 12.20 0.59
C GLY A 182 -16.85 11.71 2.00
N ALA A 183 -15.95 10.98 2.65
CA ALA A 183 -16.09 10.60 4.05
C ALA A 183 -15.76 11.76 4.99
N THR A 184 -16.39 11.78 6.18
CA THR A 184 -15.90 12.57 7.32
C THR A 184 -14.79 11.76 7.99
N VAL A 185 -13.58 12.32 8.07
CA VAL A 185 -12.40 11.56 8.49
C VAL A 185 -11.84 12.02 9.83
N THR A 186 -11.67 11.09 10.76
CA THR A 186 -10.94 11.28 12.02
C THR A 186 -9.63 10.49 12.00
N ILE A 187 -8.51 11.15 12.29
CA ILE A 187 -7.19 10.49 12.38
C ILE A 187 -6.83 10.29 13.85
N CYS A 188 -6.76 9.04 14.28
CA CYS A 188 -6.34 8.63 15.61
C CYS A 188 -4.86 8.20 15.63
N HIS A 189 -4.21 8.31 16.78
CA HIS A 189 -2.82 7.90 16.98
C HIS A 189 -2.52 7.60 18.46
N SER A 190 -1.27 7.26 18.78
CA SER A 190 -0.80 6.92 20.13
C SER A 190 -0.98 8.01 21.21
N LYS A 191 -1.45 9.20 20.85
CA LYS A 191 -1.74 10.31 21.78
C LYS A 191 -3.22 10.71 21.79
N THR A 192 -4.06 9.99 21.04
CA THR A 192 -5.51 10.16 21.07
C THR A 192 -6.01 9.73 22.45
N ARG A 193 -6.79 10.58 23.11
CA ARG A 193 -7.48 10.23 24.35
C ARG A 193 -8.73 9.46 23.97
N ASP A 194 -9.01 8.37 24.68
CA ASP A 194 -10.17 7.50 24.44
C ASP A 194 -10.37 7.13 22.97
N LEU A 195 -9.48 6.27 22.45
CA LEU A 195 -9.57 5.76 21.09
C LEU A 195 -10.96 5.15 20.79
N ALA A 196 -11.56 4.49 21.78
CA ALA A 196 -12.84 3.81 21.64
C ALA A 196 -14.01 4.78 21.41
N ALA A 197 -13.98 5.96 22.02
CA ALA A 197 -15.00 6.99 21.78
C ALA A 197 -15.10 7.39 20.30
N HIS A 198 -13.96 7.42 19.59
CA HIS A 198 -13.92 7.72 18.16
C HIS A 198 -14.40 6.52 17.32
N THR A 199 -13.85 5.33 17.57
CA THR A 199 -14.12 4.15 16.73
C THR A 199 -15.55 3.60 16.89
N ARG A 200 -16.18 3.77 18.06
CA ARG A 200 -17.57 3.34 18.29
C ARG A 200 -18.60 4.12 17.47
N GLN A 201 -18.23 5.29 16.96
CA GLN A 201 -19.08 6.12 16.11
C GLN A 201 -18.80 5.92 14.61
N ALA A 202 -17.75 5.16 14.27
CA ALA A 202 -17.26 5.04 12.91
C ALA A 202 -18.06 4.01 12.12
N ASP A 203 -18.45 4.36 10.90
CA ASP A 203 -18.95 3.43 9.91
C ASP A 203 -17.81 2.61 9.29
N ILE A 204 -16.61 3.21 9.24
CA ILE A 204 -15.40 2.62 8.69
C ILE A 204 -14.25 2.82 9.67
N VAL A 205 -13.53 1.74 9.99
CA VAL A 205 -12.29 1.79 10.78
C VAL A 205 -11.15 1.20 9.97
N VAL A 206 -10.08 1.98 9.76
CA VAL A 206 -8.83 1.50 9.15
C VAL A 206 -7.74 1.47 10.23
N ALA A 207 -7.29 0.28 10.62
CA ALA A 207 -6.22 0.09 11.59
C ALA A 207 -4.86 -0.10 10.89
N ALA A 208 -3.90 0.80 11.17
CA ALA A 208 -2.59 0.86 10.51
C ALA A 208 -1.49 1.33 11.48
N VAL A 209 -1.34 0.63 12.60
CA VAL A 209 -0.42 0.95 13.69
C VAL A 209 0.72 -0.05 13.86
N GLY A 210 0.61 -1.26 13.32
CA GLY A 210 1.64 -2.31 13.46
C GLY A 210 1.77 -2.80 14.92
N LYS A 211 0.64 -2.97 15.58
CA LYS A 211 0.53 -3.49 16.96
C LYS A 211 -0.71 -4.35 17.09
N ARG A 212 -0.53 -5.57 17.61
CA ARG A 212 -1.61 -6.55 17.81
C ARG A 212 -2.71 -6.00 18.71
N ASN A 213 -3.95 -6.36 18.39
CA ASN A 213 -5.14 -6.19 19.23
C ASN A 213 -5.40 -4.76 19.72
N ILE A 214 -5.10 -3.75 18.89
CA ILE A 214 -5.39 -2.35 19.20
C ILE A 214 -6.88 -2.05 19.03
N LEU A 215 -7.56 -2.70 18.09
CA LEU A 215 -9.01 -2.58 17.90
C LEU A 215 -9.70 -3.85 18.39
N THR A 216 -10.55 -3.72 19.40
CA THR A 216 -11.33 -4.81 20.02
C THR A 216 -12.82 -4.69 19.72
N ALA A 217 -13.59 -5.76 19.94
CA ALA A 217 -15.02 -5.79 19.61
C ALA A 217 -15.85 -4.65 20.25
N ASP A 218 -15.57 -4.29 21.50
CA ASP A 218 -16.29 -3.23 22.22
C ASP A 218 -16.03 -1.83 21.64
N MET A 219 -15.02 -1.69 20.79
CA MET A 219 -14.64 -0.43 20.15
C MET A 219 -15.29 -0.25 18.77
N VAL A 220 -16.00 -1.26 18.26
CA VAL A 220 -16.51 -1.29 16.89
C VAL A 220 -18.02 -1.06 16.89
N LYS A 221 -18.47 -0.12 16.06
CA LYS A 221 -19.90 0.08 15.80
C LYS A 221 -20.48 -1.18 15.13
N PRO A 222 -21.62 -1.73 15.61
CA PRO A 222 -22.27 -2.85 14.94
C PRO A 222 -22.53 -2.56 13.47
N GLY A 223 -22.12 -3.47 12.58
CA GLY A 223 -22.26 -3.32 11.14
C GLY A 223 -21.16 -2.49 10.45
N ALA A 224 -20.18 -1.95 11.19
CA ALA A 224 -19.08 -1.18 10.59
C ALA A 224 -18.19 -2.02 9.65
N THR A 225 -17.50 -1.34 8.75
CA THR A 225 -16.45 -1.93 7.91
C THR A 225 -15.10 -1.77 8.60
N VAL A 226 -14.38 -2.87 8.81
CA VAL A 226 -13.08 -2.89 9.46
C VAL A 226 -11.99 -3.33 8.48
N ILE A 227 -11.03 -2.44 8.24
CA ILE A 227 -9.84 -2.70 7.44
C ILE A 227 -8.63 -2.81 8.36
N ASP A 228 -8.01 -3.98 8.37
CA ASP A 228 -6.80 -4.29 9.10
C ASP A 228 -5.59 -4.29 8.15
N VAL A 229 -4.78 -3.23 8.27
CA VAL A 229 -3.53 -3.06 7.50
C VAL A 229 -2.33 -3.66 8.23
N GLY A 230 -2.49 -4.04 9.50
CA GLY A 230 -1.43 -4.56 10.35
C GLY A 230 -0.77 -5.81 9.78
N MET A 231 0.55 -5.90 9.94
CA MET A 231 1.33 -7.07 9.56
C MET A 231 2.27 -7.43 10.72
N ASN A 232 1.69 -8.04 11.74
CA ASN A 232 2.33 -8.47 12.97
C ASN A 232 2.57 -9.99 12.96
N ARG A 233 3.38 -10.47 13.90
CA ARG A 233 3.48 -11.91 14.21
C ARG A 233 2.96 -12.18 15.61
N ASP A 234 2.16 -13.23 15.74
CA ASP A 234 1.72 -13.71 17.05
C ASP A 234 2.83 -14.48 17.78
N ASP A 235 2.52 -14.96 18.98
CA ASP A 235 3.47 -15.67 19.83
C ASP A 235 3.90 -17.03 19.24
N ALA A 236 3.11 -17.57 18.31
CA ALA A 236 3.43 -18.75 17.51
C ALA A 236 4.15 -18.40 16.18
N GLY A 237 4.44 -17.13 15.93
CA GLY A 237 5.10 -16.63 14.72
C GLY A 237 4.19 -16.52 13.50
N LYS A 238 2.88 -16.76 13.62
CA LYS A 238 1.90 -16.65 12.54
C LYS A 238 1.54 -15.18 12.29
N LEU A 239 1.30 -14.84 11.02
CA LEU A 239 0.90 -13.49 10.66
C LEU A 239 -0.48 -13.15 11.24
N CYS A 240 -0.58 -12.00 11.88
CA CYS A 240 -1.81 -11.42 12.42
C CYS A 240 -1.81 -9.90 12.22
N GLY A 241 -2.96 -9.26 12.39
CA GLY A 241 -3.13 -7.83 12.15
C GLY A 241 -3.12 -6.99 13.42
N ASP A 242 -3.63 -5.77 13.30
CA ASP A 242 -3.79 -4.81 14.39
C ASP A 242 -5.15 -4.98 15.11
N VAL A 243 -6.06 -5.76 14.54
CA VAL A 243 -7.43 -5.99 15.04
C VAL A 243 -7.51 -7.34 15.75
N ASP A 244 -8.23 -7.41 16.87
CA ASP A 244 -8.67 -8.68 17.45
C ASP A 244 -9.75 -9.32 16.56
N PHE A 245 -9.30 -9.99 15.50
CA PHE A 245 -10.13 -10.47 14.41
C PHE A 245 -11.28 -11.37 14.89
N ALA A 246 -11.01 -12.26 15.86
CA ALA A 246 -12.00 -13.23 16.31
C ALA A 246 -13.21 -12.56 16.96
N SER A 247 -12.98 -11.57 17.82
CA SER A 247 -14.07 -10.86 18.49
C SER A 247 -14.73 -9.82 17.59
N VAL A 248 -13.95 -9.07 16.80
CA VAL A 248 -14.47 -8.00 15.94
C VAL A 248 -15.32 -8.53 14.79
N LYS A 249 -15.00 -9.73 14.27
CA LYS A 249 -15.81 -10.39 13.23
C LYS A 249 -17.26 -10.64 13.64
N GLU A 250 -17.56 -10.75 14.94
CA GLU A 250 -18.93 -10.97 15.42
C GLU A 250 -19.77 -9.68 15.53
N VAL A 251 -19.13 -8.52 15.37
CA VAL A 251 -19.74 -7.18 15.50
C VAL A 251 -19.75 -6.42 14.17
N ALA A 252 -18.67 -6.50 13.41
CA ALA A 252 -18.50 -5.80 12.14
C ALA A 252 -19.48 -6.32 11.07
N GLY A 253 -19.82 -5.45 10.11
CA GLY A 253 -20.53 -5.85 8.89
C GLY A 253 -19.57 -6.44 7.86
N HIS A 254 -18.37 -5.85 7.76
CA HIS A 254 -17.29 -6.30 6.87
C HIS A 254 -15.95 -6.26 7.59
N ILE A 255 -15.06 -7.22 7.30
CA ILE A 255 -13.72 -7.26 7.88
C ILE A 255 -12.69 -7.84 6.91
N THR A 256 -11.51 -7.24 6.82
CA THR A 256 -10.38 -7.87 6.09
C THR A 256 -9.67 -8.91 6.96
N PRO A 257 -9.35 -10.10 6.45
CA PRO A 257 -8.53 -11.07 7.15
C PRO A 257 -7.04 -10.68 7.11
N VAL A 258 -6.27 -11.12 8.11
CA VAL A 258 -4.81 -11.06 8.08
C VAL A 258 -4.26 -12.46 8.41
N PRO A 259 -3.53 -13.12 7.49
CA PRO A 259 -3.22 -12.72 6.10
C PRO A 259 -4.45 -12.75 5.15
N GLY A 260 -4.27 -12.22 3.95
CA GLY A 260 -5.23 -12.36 2.84
C GLY A 260 -6.10 -11.13 2.55
N GLY A 261 -6.04 -10.11 3.39
CA GLY A 261 -6.67 -8.81 3.16
C GLY A 261 -5.75 -7.84 2.44
N VAL A 262 -5.26 -6.82 3.14
CA VAL A 262 -4.61 -5.64 2.54
C VAL A 262 -3.25 -5.92 1.86
N GLY A 263 -2.50 -6.91 2.37
CA GLY A 263 -1.15 -7.25 1.86
C GLY A 263 -1.09 -7.56 0.35
N PRO A 264 -1.86 -8.53 -0.16
CA PRO A 264 -1.94 -8.84 -1.59
C PRO A 264 -2.28 -7.63 -2.47
N MET A 265 -3.18 -6.76 -2.00
CA MET A 265 -3.60 -5.55 -2.72
C MET A 265 -2.49 -4.51 -2.82
N THR A 266 -1.63 -4.38 -1.80
CA THR A 266 -0.49 -3.47 -1.84
C THR A 266 0.44 -3.79 -3.03
N ILE A 267 0.75 -5.08 -3.24
CA ILE A 267 1.58 -5.51 -4.38
C ILE A 267 0.82 -5.27 -5.70
N THR A 268 -0.47 -5.56 -5.75
CA THR A 268 -1.26 -5.31 -6.97
C THR A 268 -1.29 -3.85 -7.36
N MET A 269 -1.45 -2.93 -6.39
CA MET A 269 -1.46 -1.49 -6.70
C MET A 269 -0.10 -0.98 -7.17
N LEU A 270 1.00 -1.58 -6.71
CA LEU A 270 2.33 -1.30 -7.24
C LEU A 270 2.42 -1.63 -8.74
N LEU A 271 1.89 -2.77 -9.15
CA LEU A 271 1.82 -3.17 -10.57
C LEU A 271 0.92 -2.21 -11.37
N ILE A 272 -0.25 -1.86 -10.82
CA ILE A 272 -1.18 -0.93 -11.46
C ILE A 272 -0.54 0.46 -11.66
N ASN A 273 0.10 1.00 -10.62
CA ASN A 273 0.84 2.26 -10.74
C ASN A 273 1.97 2.14 -11.77
N THR A 274 2.70 1.02 -11.79
CA THR A 274 3.79 0.81 -12.76
C THR A 274 3.30 0.78 -14.21
N ILE A 275 2.16 0.14 -14.49
CA ILE A 275 1.62 0.13 -15.85
C ILE A 275 1.04 1.48 -16.24
N GLU A 276 0.39 2.20 -15.32
CA GLU A 276 -0.07 3.57 -15.58
C GLU A 276 1.11 4.51 -15.87
N ALA A 277 2.25 4.32 -15.20
CA ALA A 277 3.49 5.04 -15.51
C ALA A 277 3.98 4.73 -16.93
N ALA A 278 3.99 3.45 -17.32
CA ALA A 278 4.42 3.02 -18.65
C ALA A 278 3.47 3.53 -19.76
N GLU A 279 2.16 3.50 -19.54
CA GLU A 279 1.16 4.04 -20.47
C GLU A 279 1.35 5.55 -20.68
N ARG A 280 1.60 6.31 -19.60
CA ARG A 280 1.90 7.75 -19.70
C ARG A 280 3.18 8.03 -20.46
N ALA A 281 4.25 7.26 -20.19
CA ALA A 281 5.51 7.40 -20.91
C ALA A 281 5.35 7.08 -22.40
N ALA A 282 4.60 6.02 -22.74
CA ALA A 282 4.32 5.65 -24.13
C ALA A 282 3.42 6.67 -24.87
N ALA A 283 2.56 7.40 -24.16
CA ALA A 283 1.73 8.45 -24.75
C ALA A 283 2.49 9.76 -25.01
N ALA A 284 3.63 9.97 -24.34
CA ALA A 284 4.47 11.15 -24.50
C ALA A 284 5.59 10.97 -25.55
N ALA A 285 5.83 9.74 -26.01
CA ALA A 285 6.81 9.38 -27.04
C ALA A 285 6.21 9.48 -28.45
#